data_AF-A0A9D7F5X8-F1
#
_entry.id   AF-A0A9D7F5X8-F1
#
_cell.length_a   1.000
_cell.length_b   1.000
_cell.length_c   1.000
_cell.angle_alpha   90.00
_cell.angle_beta   90.00
_cell.angle_gamma   90.00
#
_symmetry.space_group_name_H-M   'P 1'
#
loop_
_entity.id
_entity.type
_entity.pdbx_description
1 polymer ?
#
loop_
_entity_poly.entity_id
_entity_poly.type
_entity_poly.pdbx_seq_one_letter_code
_entity_poly.pdbx_strand_id
1 'polypeptide(L)'
;MKKEKIEPYPHVIPDIKDWPIYHLHQKRKQFVKEIGDFASARIQEKYGKSLGDTIAKAVYMERIRIKEEPWKVDPQDERLFWLKIQKKLARLPQGAMPEEEIHSAQLILLKKIIHRYSEEIVGSFRISTFQFARRFTTFFFNRLLNTAASRNLRRLYGSRYQLHERLIAKGEVDKVRSLITKGTVVMVPTHFSNLDSILIGYVMDAVVGLPSFHYGAGLNLYNYSTAAYFMNRLGSTG
;
A
#
# COMPACT_ATOMS: atom_id res chain seq x y z
N MET A 1 -25.84 -34.05 -14.50
CA MET A 1 -24.49 -33.44 -14.56
C MET A 1 -23.98 -33.26 -13.14
N LYS A 2 -22.93 -34.00 -12.74
CA LYS A 2 -22.21 -33.71 -11.48
C LYS A 2 -21.57 -32.33 -11.65
N LYS A 3 -21.88 -31.38 -10.76
CA LYS A 3 -21.13 -30.12 -10.71
C LYS A 3 -19.69 -30.47 -10.32
N GLU A 4 -18.72 -30.20 -11.20
CA GLU A 4 -17.31 -30.24 -10.84
C GLU A 4 -17.12 -29.31 -9.63
N LYS A 5 -16.64 -29.87 -8.52
CA LYS A 5 -16.21 -29.07 -7.37
C LYS A 5 -14.96 -28.32 -7.80
N ILE A 6 -15.08 -27.01 -7.96
CA ILE A 6 -13.94 -26.15 -8.22
C ILE A 6 -13.26 -25.93 -6.88
N GLU A 7 -12.20 -26.68 -6.61
CA GLU A 7 -11.39 -26.48 -5.41
C GLU A 7 -10.37 -25.35 -5.64
N PRO A 8 -10.07 -24.55 -4.61
CA PRO A 8 -9.04 -23.52 -4.70
C PRO A 8 -7.67 -24.15 -4.93
N TYR A 9 -6.82 -23.45 -5.68
CA TYR A 9 -5.45 -23.90 -5.91
C TYR A 9 -4.64 -23.83 -4.61
N PRO A 10 -3.73 -24.79 -4.36
CA PRO A 10 -2.78 -24.67 -3.25
C PRO A 10 -1.87 -23.48 -3.49
N HIS A 11 -1.39 -22.86 -2.40
CA HIS A 11 -0.45 -21.75 -2.53
C HIS A 11 0.83 -22.19 -3.25
N VAL A 12 1.28 -21.37 -4.20
CA VAL A 12 2.55 -21.59 -4.92
C VAL A 12 3.73 -21.58 -3.94
N ILE A 13 3.66 -20.74 -2.91
CA ILE A 13 4.59 -20.71 -1.77
C ILE A 13 3.77 -21.01 -0.50
N PRO A 14 3.86 -22.22 0.08
CA PRO A 14 2.99 -22.64 1.18
C PRO A 14 3.14 -21.82 2.46
N ASP A 15 4.37 -21.50 2.87
CA ASP A 15 4.62 -20.70 4.07
C ASP A 15 4.64 -19.20 3.74
N ILE A 16 3.83 -18.43 4.46
CA ILE A 16 3.76 -16.97 4.36
C ILE A 16 5.11 -16.33 4.70
N LYS A 17 5.93 -16.99 5.54
CA LYS A 17 7.29 -16.51 5.87
C LYS A 17 8.26 -16.58 4.70
N ASP A 18 7.96 -17.39 3.69
CA ASP A 18 8.76 -17.51 2.48
C ASP A 18 8.24 -16.58 1.36
N TRP A 19 7.19 -15.80 1.64
CA TRP A 19 6.63 -14.89 0.64
C TRP A 19 7.57 -13.71 0.39
N PRO A 20 7.72 -13.27 -0.87
CA PRO A 20 8.57 -12.13 -1.21
C PRO A 20 8.26 -10.86 -0.42
N ILE A 21 6.97 -10.57 -0.19
CA ILE A 21 6.52 -9.43 0.64
C ILE A 21 7.03 -9.52 2.07
N TYR A 22 7.03 -10.72 2.67
CA TYR A 22 7.53 -10.91 4.03
C TYR A 22 9.03 -10.62 4.10
N HIS A 23 9.83 -11.16 3.18
CA HIS A 23 11.28 -10.90 3.13
C HIS A 23 11.61 -9.43 2.83
N LEU A 24 10.85 -8.77 1.95
CA LEU A 24 11.03 -7.35 1.64
C LEU A 24 10.88 -6.50 2.91
N HIS A 25 9.84 -6.76 3.71
CA HIS A 25 9.59 -6.03 4.95
C HIS A 25 10.57 -6.39 6.08
N GLN A 26 11.25 -7.55 6.05
CA GLN A 26 12.34 -7.83 6.99
C GLN A 26 13.53 -6.88 6.81
N LYS A 27 13.78 -6.43 5.56
CA LYS A 27 14.82 -5.46 5.23
C LYS A 27 14.29 -4.02 5.15
N ARG A 28 13.19 -3.71 5.85
CA ARG A 28 12.52 -2.40 5.77
C ARG A 28 13.46 -1.21 5.94
N LYS A 29 14.34 -1.23 6.96
CA LYS A 29 15.27 -0.12 7.20
C LYS A 29 16.20 0.13 6.02
N GLN A 30 16.70 -0.94 5.42
CA GLN A 30 17.54 -0.85 4.23
C GLN A 30 16.73 -0.31 3.04
N PHE A 31 15.50 -0.80 2.86
CA PHE A 31 14.62 -0.36 1.79
C PHE A 31 14.24 1.14 1.88
N VAL A 32 13.90 1.62 3.08
CA VAL A 32 13.65 3.05 3.34
C VAL A 32 14.88 3.88 2.99
N LYS A 33 16.07 3.41 3.35
CA LYS A 33 17.33 4.08 3.01
C LYS A 33 17.56 4.13 1.50
N GLU A 34 17.37 3.01 0.80
CA GLU A 34 17.54 2.93 -0.67
C GLU A 34 16.57 3.86 -1.41
N ILE A 35 15.29 3.90 -1.01
CA ILE A 35 14.31 4.85 -1.55
C ILE A 35 14.74 6.29 -1.25
N GLY A 36 15.15 6.55 -0.02
CA GLY A 36 15.57 7.89 0.41
C GLY A 36 16.78 8.40 -0.36
N ASP A 37 17.79 7.56 -0.54
CA ASP A 37 19.00 7.87 -1.30
C ASP A 37 18.67 8.09 -2.78
N PHE A 38 17.86 7.21 -3.38
CA PHE A 38 17.41 7.32 -4.77
C PHE A 38 16.62 8.61 -5.02
N ALA A 39 15.60 8.88 -4.20
CA ALA A 39 14.75 10.08 -4.34
C ALA A 39 15.56 11.37 -4.11
N SER A 40 16.48 11.36 -3.12
CA SER A 40 17.35 12.50 -2.85
C SER A 40 18.26 12.79 -4.04
N ALA A 41 18.85 11.76 -4.66
CA ALA A 41 19.70 11.90 -5.82
C ALA A 41 18.93 12.45 -7.03
N ARG A 42 17.74 11.91 -7.30
CA ARG A 42 16.88 12.37 -8.40
C ARG A 42 16.41 13.82 -8.26
N ILE A 43 16.05 14.24 -7.05
CA ILE A 43 15.64 15.62 -6.80
C ILE A 43 16.83 16.56 -6.92
N GLN A 44 18.01 16.18 -6.45
CA GLN A 44 19.24 16.97 -6.62
C GLN A 44 19.63 17.11 -8.09
N GLU A 45 19.60 16.02 -8.85
CA GLU A 45 19.87 16.01 -10.29
C GLU A 45 18.97 17.02 -11.02
N LYS A 46 17.68 17.06 -10.67
CA LYS A 46 16.68 17.88 -11.37
C LYS A 46 16.57 19.32 -10.84
N TYR A 47 16.76 19.54 -9.54
CA TYR A 47 16.43 20.79 -8.87
C TYR A 47 17.55 21.35 -7.98
N GLY A 48 18.78 20.83 -8.05
CA GLY A 48 19.88 21.22 -7.14
C GLY A 48 20.11 22.74 -7.07
N LYS A 49 20.07 23.45 -8.20
CA LYS A 49 20.23 24.91 -8.26
C LYS A 49 19.07 25.70 -7.65
N SER A 50 17.87 25.12 -7.62
CA SER A 50 16.64 25.75 -7.13
C SER A 50 16.04 24.95 -5.97
N LEU A 51 16.89 24.30 -5.18
CA LEU A 51 16.43 23.35 -4.16
C LEU A 51 15.66 24.07 -3.06
N GLY A 52 16.13 25.25 -2.63
CA GLY A 52 15.43 26.11 -1.68
C GLY A 52 14.00 26.44 -2.14
N ASP A 53 13.84 26.88 -3.39
CA ASP A 53 12.52 27.20 -3.97
C ASP A 53 11.62 25.98 -4.09
N THR A 54 12.21 24.83 -4.44
CA THR A 54 11.48 23.55 -4.54
C THR A 54 10.94 23.13 -3.18
N ILE A 55 11.76 23.24 -2.12
CA ILE A 55 11.34 22.96 -0.74
C ILE A 55 10.29 23.99 -0.30
N ALA A 56 10.47 25.28 -0.59
CA ALA A 56 9.50 26.32 -0.24
C ALA A 56 8.13 26.06 -0.90
N LYS A 57 8.13 25.68 -2.17
CA LYS A 57 6.92 25.30 -2.91
C LYS A 57 6.26 24.06 -2.29
N ALA A 58 7.02 23.03 -1.95
CA ALA A 58 6.49 21.84 -1.28
C ALA A 58 5.84 22.19 0.07
N VAL A 59 6.51 23.01 0.89
CA VAL A 59 5.98 23.50 2.17
C VAL A 59 4.66 24.25 1.97
N TYR A 60 4.60 25.12 0.95
CA TYR A 60 3.38 25.88 0.66
C TYR A 60 2.22 24.97 0.26
N MET A 61 2.45 24.06 -0.70
CA MET A 61 1.43 23.14 -1.20
C MET A 61 0.92 22.21 -0.09
N GLU A 62 1.81 21.62 0.71
CA GLU A 62 1.40 20.72 1.80
C GLU A 62 0.64 21.46 2.89
N ARG A 63 0.99 22.70 3.21
CA ARG A 63 0.21 23.51 4.17
C ARG A 63 -1.19 23.82 3.66
N ILE A 64 -1.37 24.03 2.36
CA ILE A 64 -2.70 24.17 1.75
C ILE A 64 -3.44 22.85 1.82
N ARG A 65 -2.83 21.74 1.40
CA ARG A 65 -3.43 20.40 1.47
C ARG A 65 -3.93 20.07 2.87
N ILE A 66 -3.09 20.22 3.89
CA ILE A 66 -3.46 19.93 5.29
C ILE A 66 -4.65 20.80 5.76
N LYS A 67 -4.79 22.02 5.24
CA LYS A 67 -5.86 22.94 5.62
C LYS A 67 -7.16 22.67 4.87
N GLU A 68 -7.09 22.50 3.55
CA GLU A 68 -8.26 22.42 2.67
C GLU A 68 -8.72 20.96 2.47
N GLU A 69 -7.79 20.00 2.41
CA GLU A 69 -8.03 18.58 2.14
C GLU A 69 -7.21 17.66 3.07
N PRO A 70 -7.41 17.72 4.40
CA PRO A 70 -6.69 16.86 5.34
C PRO A 70 -7.02 15.40 5.10
N TRP A 71 -5.99 14.55 5.10
CA TRP A 71 -6.17 13.12 4.95
C TRP A 71 -6.39 12.47 6.32
N LYS A 72 -7.30 11.51 6.41
CA LYS A 72 -7.63 10.80 7.67
C LYS A 72 -6.44 10.08 8.31
N VAL A 73 -5.41 9.84 7.52
CA VAL A 73 -4.21 9.08 7.85
C VAL A 73 -2.98 9.96 8.01
N ASP A 74 -3.13 11.28 7.84
CA ASP A 74 -2.06 12.24 8.13
C ASP A 74 -1.59 12.04 9.58
N PRO A 75 -0.27 12.04 9.83
CA PRO A 75 0.25 12.01 11.18
C PRO A 75 -0.26 13.20 12.01
N GLN A 76 -0.48 13.00 13.30
CA GLN A 76 -0.95 14.07 14.19
C GLN A 76 0.00 15.27 14.24
N ASP A 77 1.30 15.05 13.97
CA ASP A 77 2.33 16.09 13.95
C ASP A 77 2.56 16.71 12.57
N GLU A 78 1.80 16.36 11.53
CA GLU A 78 2.01 16.79 10.13
C GLU A 78 2.12 18.32 10.01
N ARG A 79 1.17 19.04 10.61
CA ARG A 79 1.20 20.52 10.65
C ARG A 79 2.45 21.06 11.34
N LEU A 80 2.86 20.44 12.46
CA LEU A 80 4.03 20.87 13.21
C LEU A 80 5.33 20.58 12.45
N PHE A 81 5.38 19.47 11.72
CA PHE A 81 6.49 19.09 10.87
C PHE A 81 6.74 20.16 9.80
N TRP A 82 5.72 20.51 9.02
CA TRP A 82 5.85 21.52 7.97
C TRP A 82 6.17 22.91 8.48
N LEU A 83 5.61 23.31 9.64
CA LEU A 83 5.98 24.55 10.31
C LEU A 83 7.47 24.59 10.71
N LYS A 84 8.02 23.45 11.18
CA LYS A 84 9.46 23.37 11.51
C LYS A 84 10.33 23.46 10.26
N ILE A 85 9.95 22.81 9.16
CA ILE A 85 10.68 22.91 7.88
C ILE A 85 10.65 24.36 7.39
N GLN A 86 9.48 25.01 7.38
CA GLN A 86 9.33 26.42 6.99
C GLN A 86 10.24 27.34 7.81
N LYS A 87 10.21 27.22 9.14
CA LYS A 87 11.03 28.04 10.04
C LYS A 87 12.53 27.82 9.79
N LYS A 88 12.96 26.58 9.53
CA LYS A 88 14.36 26.29 9.23
C LYS A 88 14.79 26.88 7.90
N LEU A 89 13.95 26.75 6.86
CA LEU A 89 14.23 27.30 5.54
C LEU A 89 14.32 28.84 5.58
N ALA A 90 13.39 29.50 6.26
CA ALA A 90 13.36 30.97 6.39
C ALA A 90 14.53 31.54 7.23
N ARG A 91 15.17 30.71 8.07
CA ARG A 91 16.33 31.10 8.88
C ARG A 91 17.65 30.93 8.14
N LEU A 92 17.68 30.31 6.95
CA LEU A 92 18.89 30.25 6.14
C LEU A 92 19.17 31.67 5.65
N PRO A 93 20.24 32.33 6.14
CA PRO A 93 20.47 33.72 5.84
C PRO A 93 20.91 33.86 4.39
N GLN A 94 20.13 34.57 3.59
CA GLN A 94 20.55 34.96 2.24
C GLN A 94 21.69 35.96 2.37
N GLY A 95 22.89 35.60 1.89
CA GLY A 95 24.04 36.49 1.80
C GLY A 95 24.96 36.57 3.03
N ALA A 96 24.66 35.88 4.14
CA ALA A 96 25.54 35.85 5.33
C ALA A 96 26.34 34.54 5.48
N MET A 97 26.04 33.52 4.67
CA MET A 97 26.71 32.21 4.67
C MET A 97 27.18 31.87 3.26
N PRO A 98 28.28 31.10 3.11
CA PRO A 98 28.69 30.54 1.83
C PRO A 98 27.55 29.76 1.15
N GLU A 99 27.46 29.83 -0.18
CA GLU A 99 26.41 29.13 -0.94
C GLU A 99 26.44 27.62 -0.71
N GLU A 100 27.62 27.03 -0.52
CA GLU A 100 27.79 25.61 -0.21
C GLU A 100 27.16 25.23 1.13
N GLU A 101 27.30 26.07 2.15
CA GLU A 101 26.70 25.85 3.46
C GLU A 101 25.17 25.94 3.38
N ILE A 102 24.65 26.92 2.64
CA ILE A 102 23.21 27.07 2.39
C ILE A 102 22.67 25.81 1.67
N HIS A 103 23.35 25.37 0.60
CA HIS A 103 22.96 24.18 -0.15
C HIS A 103 23.01 22.93 0.73
N SER A 104 24.05 22.76 1.55
CA SER A 104 24.16 21.64 2.49
C SER A 104 22.99 21.61 3.50
N ALA A 105 22.58 22.77 4.01
CA ALA A 105 21.45 22.89 4.92
C ALA A 105 20.12 22.55 4.22
N GLN A 106 19.94 22.98 2.96
CA GLN A 106 18.80 22.60 2.13
C GLN A 106 18.75 21.09 1.88
N LEU A 107 19.90 20.44 1.62
CA LEU A 107 19.98 18.99 1.48
C LEU A 107 19.57 18.24 2.75
N ILE A 108 19.92 18.75 3.92
CA ILE A 108 19.48 18.18 5.21
C ILE A 108 17.96 18.26 5.34
N LEU A 109 17.35 19.39 4.95
CA LEU A 109 15.89 19.55 4.96
C LEU A 109 15.22 18.60 3.96
N LEU A 110 15.76 18.50 2.74
CA LEU A 110 15.28 17.58 1.71
C LEU A 110 15.29 16.14 2.21
N LYS A 111 16.43 15.66 2.72
CA LYS A 111 16.58 14.30 3.26
C LYS A 111 15.58 14.04 4.39
N LYS A 112 15.31 15.04 5.22
CA LYS A 112 14.32 14.92 6.31
C LYS A 112 12.88 14.77 5.78
N ILE A 113 12.52 15.52 4.75
CA ILE A 113 11.21 15.41 4.09
C ILE A 113 11.07 14.04 3.44
N ILE A 114 12.05 13.65 2.62
CA ILE A 114 12.06 12.36 1.93
C ILE A 114 12.01 11.21 2.91
N HIS A 115 12.79 11.26 3.99
CA HIS A 115 12.79 10.20 4.99
C HIS A 115 11.43 10.03 5.67
N ARG A 116 10.75 11.12 6.02
CA ARG A 116 9.39 11.08 6.58
C ARG A 116 8.42 10.37 5.62
N TYR A 117 8.35 10.82 4.37
CA TYR A 117 7.49 10.17 3.38
C TYR A 117 7.90 8.74 3.07
N SER A 118 9.20 8.43 3.05
CA SER A 118 9.67 7.05 2.83
C SER A 118 9.25 6.14 3.98
N GLU A 119 9.28 6.62 5.22
CA GLU A 119 8.80 5.88 6.39
C GLU A 119 7.28 5.68 6.37
N GLU A 120 6.51 6.65 5.87
CA GLU A 120 5.06 6.58 5.72
C GLU A 120 4.62 5.66 4.57
N ILE A 121 5.25 5.81 3.39
CA ILE A 121 4.99 5.01 2.20
C ILE A 121 5.39 3.57 2.47
N VAL A 122 6.57 3.31 3.06
CA VAL A 122 7.01 1.94 3.32
C VAL A 122 6.24 1.36 4.52
N GLY A 123 5.13 0.71 4.19
CA GLY A 123 4.28 -0.01 5.14
C GLY A 123 5.01 -1.14 5.88
N SER A 124 4.30 -1.82 6.77
CA SER A 124 4.77 -3.06 7.40
C SER A 124 3.87 -4.22 7.00
N PHE A 125 4.46 -5.39 6.71
CA PHE A 125 3.69 -6.62 6.53
C PHE A 125 3.79 -7.46 7.79
N ARG A 126 2.64 -7.68 8.46
CA ARG A 126 2.52 -8.54 9.63
C ARG A 126 1.64 -9.74 9.29
N ILE A 127 2.18 -10.94 9.46
CA ILE A 127 1.47 -12.20 9.17
C ILE A 127 0.12 -12.25 9.90
N SER A 128 0.08 -11.87 11.18
CA SER A 128 -1.16 -11.89 11.97
C SER A 128 -2.23 -10.95 11.42
N THR A 129 -1.83 -9.77 10.96
CA THR A 129 -2.73 -8.81 10.33
C THR A 129 -3.23 -9.34 8.98
N PHE A 130 -2.34 -9.92 8.18
CA PHE A 130 -2.73 -10.55 6.91
C PHE A 130 -3.74 -11.69 7.10
N GLN A 131 -3.48 -12.59 8.06
CA GLN A 131 -4.40 -13.68 8.37
C GLN A 131 -5.76 -13.18 8.86
N PHE A 132 -5.79 -12.10 9.65
CA PHE A 132 -7.03 -11.45 10.05
C PHE A 132 -7.79 -10.90 8.83
N ALA A 133 -7.10 -10.15 7.95
CA ALA A 133 -7.69 -9.60 6.74
C ALA A 133 -8.24 -10.71 5.82
N ARG A 134 -7.52 -11.84 5.67
CA ARG A 134 -7.97 -13.01 4.92
C ARG A 134 -9.26 -13.61 5.50
N ARG A 135 -9.35 -13.77 6.83
CA ARG A 135 -10.57 -14.26 7.49
C ARG A 135 -11.73 -13.29 7.32
N PHE A 136 -11.47 -12.00 7.51
CA PHE A 136 -12.47 -10.94 7.36
C PHE A 136 -13.02 -10.88 5.93
N THR A 137 -12.16 -10.84 4.91
CA THR A 137 -12.56 -10.80 3.49
C THR A 137 -13.34 -12.05 3.09
N THR A 138 -12.90 -13.23 3.54
CA THR A 138 -13.65 -14.48 3.37
C THR A 138 -15.06 -14.37 3.94
N PHE A 139 -15.20 -13.88 5.17
CA PHE A 139 -16.51 -13.69 5.80
C PHE A 139 -17.36 -12.64 5.08
N PHE A 140 -16.77 -11.49 4.74
CA PHE A 140 -17.44 -10.37 4.09
C PHE A 140 -18.01 -10.78 2.73
N PHE A 141 -17.21 -11.40 1.87
CA PHE A 141 -17.71 -11.85 0.57
C PHE A 141 -18.72 -12.99 0.73
N ASN A 142 -18.57 -13.86 1.73
CA ASN A 142 -19.55 -14.92 2.00
C ASN A 142 -20.90 -14.30 2.32
N ARG A 143 -20.93 -13.27 3.16
CA ARG A 143 -22.15 -12.54 3.46
C ARG A 143 -22.70 -11.87 2.20
N LEU A 144 -21.88 -11.08 1.50
CA LEU A 144 -22.29 -10.30 0.32
C LEU A 144 -22.91 -11.18 -0.78
N LEU A 145 -22.20 -12.22 -1.20
CA LEU A 145 -22.63 -13.10 -2.29
C LEU A 145 -23.80 -14.00 -1.87
N ASN A 146 -23.88 -14.43 -0.61
CA ASN A 146 -25.03 -15.20 -0.14
C ASN A 146 -26.29 -14.35 0.02
N THR A 147 -26.18 -13.09 0.44
CA THR A 147 -27.32 -12.17 0.51
C THR A 147 -27.84 -11.81 -0.87
N ALA A 148 -26.98 -11.64 -1.88
CA ALA A 148 -27.41 -11.39 -3.26
C ALA A 148 -28.14 -12.58 -3.91
N ALA A 149 -27.86 -13.81 -3.45
CA ALA A 149 -28.52 -15.03 -3.92
C ALA A 149 -29.87 -15.33 -3.20
N SER A 150 -30.29 -14.48 -2.27
CA SER A 150 -31.44 -14.71 -1.37
C SER A 150 -32.81 -14.43 -2.02
N ARG A 151 -33.15 -15.14 -3.10
CA ARG A 151 -34.56 -15.37 -3.51
C ARG A 151 -35.14 -16.71 -3.02
N ASN A 152 -34.36 -17.54 -2.32
CA ASN A 152 -34.81 -18.84 -1.81
C ASN A 152 -34.28 -19.12 -0.38
N LEU A 153 -35.05 -18.72 0.62
CA LEU A 153 -34.74 -18.87 2.06
C LEU A 153 -34.56 -20.31 2.55
N ARG A 154 -35.00 -21.34 1.79
CA ARG A 154 -34.93 -22.76 2.21
C ARG A 154 -33.54 -23.41 2.12
N ARG A 155 -32.51 -22.72 1.61
CA ARG A 155 -31.12 -23.25 1.54
C ARG A 155 -30.20 -22.83 2.68
N LEU A 156 -30.68 -22.06 3.65
CA LEU A 156 -29.85 -21.46 4.71
C LEU A 156 -29.38 -22.45 5.80
N TYR A 157 -29.96 -23.65 5.88
CA TYR A 157 -29.58 -24.66 6.87
C TYR A 157 -28.72 -25.82 6.32
N GLY A 158 -28.44 -25.84 5.00
CA GLY A 158 -28.02 -27.07 4.32
C GLY A 158 -26.59 -27.15 3.78
N SER A 159 -25.86 -26.05 3.58
CA SER A 159 -24.46 -26.17 3.17
C SER A 159 -23.65 -24.94 3.49
N ARG A 160 -22.48 -25.17 4.09
CA ARG A 160 -21.30 -24.32 3.98
C ARG A 160 -20.99 -24.14 2.48
N TYR A 161 -21.70 -23.26 1.78
CA TYR A 161 -21.30 -22.84 0.43
C TYR A 161 -19.97 -22.12 0.60
N GLN A 162 -18.89 -22.80 0.22
CA GLN A 162 -17.56 -22.24 0.33
C GLN A 162 -17.45 -21.18 -0.78
N LEU A 163 -17.07 -19.96 -0.43
CA LEU A 163 -17.05 -18.80 -1.34
C LEU A 163 -16.35 -19.06 -2.68
N HIS A 164 -15.31 -19.90 -2.67
CA HIS A 164 -14.57 -20.30 -3.86
C HIS A 164 -15.44 -21.01 -4.91
N GLU A 165 -16.59 -21.61 -4.52
CA GLU A 165 -17.52 -22.22 -5.46
C GLU A 165 -18.23 -21.19 -6.35
N ARG A 166 -18.14 -19.88 -6.02
CA ARG A 166 -18.77 -18.79 -6.78
C ARG A 166 -17.78 -17.86 -7.47
N LEU A 167 -16.52 -17.86 -7.05
CA LEU A 167 -15.47 -17.05 -7.63
C LEU A 167 -14.54 -17.96 -8.44
N ILE A 168 -14.68 -17.91 -9.76
CA ILE A 168 -13.91 -18.73 -10.68
C ILE A 168 -12.87 -17.85 -11.36
N ALA A 169 -11.59 -18.12 -11.12
CA ALA A 169 -10.52 -17.55 -11.92
C ALA A 169 -10.44 -18.30 -13.26
N LYS A 170 -10.60 -17.60 -14.37
CA LYS A 170 -10.50 -18.16 -15.73
C LYS A 170 -9.32 -17.55 -16.48
N GLY A 171 -8.74 -18.33 -17.39
CA GLY A 171 -7.60 -17.93 -18.21
C GLY A 171 -6.36 -18.77 -17.91
N GLU A 172 -5.18 -18.21 -18.18
CA GLU A 172 -3.87 -18.86 -18.05
C GLU A 172 -3.37 -18.92 -16.60
N VAL A 173 -4.18 -19.50 -15.70
CA VAL A 173 -3.95 -19.49 -14.24
C VAL A 173 -2.63 -20.19 -13.88
N ASP A 174 -2.40 -21.39 -14.43
CA ASP A 174 -1.16 -22.14 -14.17
C ASP A 174 0.08 -21.43 -14.73
N LYS A 175 -0.05 -20.74 -15.87
CA LYS A 175 1.03 -19.93 -16.44
C LYS A 175 1.40 -18.80 -15.49
N VAL A 176 0.43 -18.05 -14.96
CA VAL A 176 0.67 -16.99 -13.96
C VAL A 176 1.31 -17.55 -12.70
N ARG A 177 0.82 -18.69 -12.19
CA ARG A 177 1.40 -19.42 -11.05
C ARG A 177 2.85 -19.84 -11.32
N SER A 178 3.21 -20.19 -12.56
CA SER A 178 4.58 -20.52 -12.93
C SER A 178 5.49 -19.30 -13.12
N LEU A 179 4.92 -18.13 -13.45
CA LEU A 179 5.67 -16.89 -13.66
C LEU A 179 6.05 -16.23 -12.33
N ILE A 180 5.18 -16.34 -11.32
CA ILE A 180 5.43 -15.74 -10.00
C ILE A 180 6.64 -16.35 -9.28
N THR A 181 7.04 -17.57 -9.65
CA THR A 181 8.25 -18.21 -9.13
C THR A 181 9.52 -17.83 -9.89
N LYS A 182 9.39 -17.16 -11.05
CA LYS A 182 10.51 -16.79 -11.93
C LYS A 182 10.88 -15.32 -11.84
N GLY A 183 9.96 -14.45 -11.46
CA GLY A 183 10.24 -13.01 -11.39
C GLY A 183 9.07 -12.16 -10.89
N THR A 184 9.22 -10.85 -11.03
CA THR A 184 8.23 -9.86 -10.60
C THR A 184 7.00 -9.91 -11.49
N VAL A 185 5.84 -10.14 -10.87
CA VAL A 185 4.54 -10.10 -11.55
C VAL A 185 3.85 -8.77 -11.21
N VAL A 186 3.54 -7.99 -12.24
CA VAL A 186 2.78 -6.74 -12.12
C VAL A 186 1.35 -6.99 -12.54
N MET A 187 0.40 -6.74 -11.64
CA MET A 187 -1.02 -6.91 -11.90
C MET A 187 -1.64 -5.58 -12.31
N VAL A 188 -2.29 -5.54 -13.47
CA VAL A 188 -2.90 -4.34 -14.04
C VAL A 188 -4.39 -4.58 -14.26
N PRO A 189 -5.25 -4.27 -13.27
CA PRO A 189 -6.70 -4.45 -13.42
C PRO A 189 -7.31 -3.36 -14.31
N THR A 190 -8.38 -3.70 -15.02
CA THR A 190 -9.07 -2.80 -15.98
C THR A 190 -10.21 -1.99 -15.38
N HIS A 191 -10.69 -2.35 -14.18
CA HIS A 191 -11.71 -1.61 -13.42
C HIS A 191 -11.23 -1.38 -11.98
N PHE A 192 -11.39 -0.14 -11.49
CA PHE A 192 -10.96 0.29 -10.16
C PHE A 192 -12.15 0.81 -9.36
N SER A 193 -12.98 -0.08 -8.82
CA SER A 193 -13.74 0.26 -7.62
C SER A 193 -13.01 -0.21 -6.36
N ASN A 194 -13.36 0.38 -5.22
CA ASN A 194 -12.79 -0.01 -3.93
C ASN A 194 -13.03 -1.49 -3.60
N LEU A 195 -14.19 -2.01 -4.02
CA LEU A 195 -14.57 -3.40 -3.82
C LEU A 195 -13.82 -4.35 -4.75
N ASP A 196 -13.60 -3.94 -6.01
CA ASP A 196 -12.89 -4.77 -7.00
C ASP A 196 -11.45 -5.03 -6.56
N SER A 197 -10.79 -4.04 -5.98
CA SER A 197 -9.42 -4.19 -5.46
C SER A 197 -9.33 -5.26 -4.37
N ILE A 198 -10.28 -5.25 -3.43
CA ILE A 198 -10.36 -6.25 -2.34
C ILE A 198 -10.74 -7.62 -2.89
N LEU A 199 -11.65 -7.67 -3.87
CA LEU A 199 -12.09 -8.91 -4.50
C LEU A 199 -10.97 -9.57 -5.29
N ILE A 200 -10.25 -8.80 -6.10
CA ILE A 200 -9.11 -9.29 -6.87
C ILE A 200 -8.04 -9.83 -5.93
N GLY A 201 -7.70 -9.09 -4.86
CA GLY A 201 -6.75 -9.59 -3.86
C GLY A 201 -7.19 -10.88 -3.20
N TYR A 202 -8.48 -10.98 -2.86
CA TYR A 202 -9.06 -12.20 -2.33
C TYR A 202 -8.98 -13.38 -3.31
N VAL A 203 -9.36 -13.18 -4.58
CA VAL A 203 -9.33 -14.24 -5.60
C VAL A 203 -7.90 -14.72 -5.83
N MET A 204 -6.93 -13.81 -5.88
CA MET A 204 -5.54 -14.15 -6.13
C MET A 204 -4.91 -14.96 -4.99
N ASP A 205 -5.20 -14.58 -3.74
CA ASP A 205 -4.76 -15.31 -2.55
C ASP A 205 -5.53 -16.62 -2.36
N ALA A 206 -6.86 -16.55 -2.22
CA ALA A 206 -7.67 -17.65 -1.72
C ALA A 206 -8.18 -18.62 -2.81
N VAL A 207 -8.23 -18.18 -4.08
CA VAL A 207 -8.67 -19.04 -5.20
C VAL A 207 -7.47 -19.47 -6.04
N VAL A 208 -6.60 -18.54 -6.43
CA VAL A 208 -5.46 -18.82 -7.32
C VAL A 208 -4.21 -19.27 -6.56
N GLY A 209 -4.12 -19.04 -5.25
CA GLY A 209 -2.98 -19.49 -4.44
C GLY A 209 -1.70 -18.69 -4.67
N LEU A 210 -1.79 -17.42 -5.09
CA LEU A 210 -0.62 -16.55 -5.24
C LEU A 210 -0.24 -15.93 -3.87
N PRO A 211 1.04 -15.61 -3.64
CA PRO A 211 1.44 -14.72 -2.55
C PRO A 211 0.73 -13.36 -2.64
N SER A 212 0.59 -12.68 -1.50
CA SER A 212 0.00 -11.33 -1.48
C SER A 212 0.80 -10.36 -2.35
N PHE A 213 0.07 -9.56 -3.12
CA PHE A 213 0.64 -8.47 -3.92
C PHE A 213 0.88 -7.23 -3.05
N HIS A 214 1.81 -6.38 -3.48
CA HIS A 214 1.90 -5.00 -2.99
C HIS A 214 0.86 -4.18 -3.75
N TYR A 215 -0.06 -3.56 -3.02
CA TYR A 215 -1.05 -2.68 -3.61
C TYR A 215 -0.60 -1.23 -3.43
N GLY A 216 -0.40 -0.52 -4.55
CA GLY A 216 -0.32 0.94 -4.56
C GLY A 216 -1.71 1.54 -4.35
N ALA A 217 -2.35 1.21 -3.24
CA ALA A 217 -3.68 1.67 -2.90
C ALA A 217 -3.55 3.01 -2.15
N GLY A 218 -3.88 4.11 -2.83
CA GLY A 218 -4.03 5.40 -2.18
C GLY A 218 -5.04 5.31 -1.05
N LEU A 219 -4.74 6.00 0.06
CA LEU A 219 -5.45 5.96 1.35
C LEU A 219 -6.95 6.35 1.30
N ASN A 220 -7.48 6.66 0.11
CA ASN A 220 -8.89 6.99 -0.14
C ASN A 220 -9.83 5.77 -0.23
N LEU A 221 -9.32 4.57 -0.02
CA LEU A 221 -10.10 3.33 -0.18
C LEU A 221 -10.99 2.93 1.01
N TYR A 222 -11.07 3.69 2.11
CA TYR A 222 -11.73 3.19 3.33
C TYR A 222 -12.48 4.26 4.15
N ASN A 223 -13.75 4.49 3.82
CA ASN A 223 -14.69 5.22 4.67
C ASN A 223 -15.25 4.38 5.85
N TYR A 224 -14.74 3.16 6.07
CA TYR A 224 -15.08 2.33 7.24
C TYR A 224 -13.95 2.38 8.29
N SER A 225 -14.24 3.02 9.43
CA SER A 225 -13.32 3.36 10.52
C SER A 225 -12.57 2.19 11.15
N THR A 226 -13.04 0.96 10.98
CA THR A 226 -12.40 -0.25 11.53
C THR A 226 -11.31 -0.83 10.62
N ALA A 227 -11.22 -0.43 9.34
CA ALA A 227 -10.22 -0.96 8.39
C ALA A 227 -8.87 -0.21 8.42
N ALA A 228 -8.88 1.10 8.73
CA ALA A 228 -7.68 1.94 8.71
C ALA A 228 -6.59 1.50 9.71
N TYR A 229 -6.98 1.00 10.89
CA TYR A 229 -6.04 0.55 11.93
C TYR A 229 -5.22 -0.69 11.53
N PHE A 230 -5.75 -1.55 10.65
CA PHE A 230 -5.08 -2.80 10.23
C PHE A 230 -4.22 -2.62 8.98
N MET A 231 -4.37 -1.52 8.24
CA MET A 231 -3.75 -1.32 6.92
C MET A 231 -2.27 -0.96 6.94
N ASN A 232 -1.80 -0.16 7.91
CA ASN A 232 -0.35 0.08 8.13
C ASN A 232 0.44 -1.22 8.37
N ARG A 233 -0.26 -2.34 8.60
CA ARG A 233 0.27 -3.65 8.94
C ARG A 233 0.03 -4.72 7.87
N LEU A 234 -0.55 -4.36 6.71
CA LEU A 234 -0.81 -5.25 5.56
C LEU A 234 0.11 -5.03 4.36
N GLY A 235 1.09 -4.12 4.46
CA GLY A 235 1.95 -3.76 3.33
C GLY A 235 1.29 -2.84 2.29
N SER A 236 0.15 -2.21 2.62
CA SER A 236 -0.35 -1.07 1.84
C SER A 236 0.59 0.11 2.05
N THR A 237 1.14 0.63 0.97
CA THR A 237 1.88 1.90 0.99
C THR A 237 0.87 3.04 0.92
N GLY A 238 1.05 4.09 1.73
CA GLY A 238 0.24 5.31 1.64
C GLY A 238 0.34 5.98 0.28
#